data_AF-A0A7J2NN85-F1
#
_entry.id   AF-A0A7J2NN85-F1
#
_cell.length_a   1.000
_cell.length_b   1.000
_cell.length_c   1.000
_cell.angle_alpha   90.00
_cell.angle_beta   90.00
_cell.angle_gamma   90.00
#
_symmetry.space_group_name_H-M   'P 1'
#
loop_
_entity.id
_entity.type
_entity.pdbx_description
1 polymer ?
#
loop_
_entity_poly.entity_id
_entity_poly.type
_entity_poly.pdbx_seq_one_letter_code
_entity_poly.pdbx_strand_id
1 'polypeptide(L)'
;MNQKKRTIVLGLVFVLLLVFAYVENSSFFYSLGDVFGNPPVAVLFVFVHNVLVVSLILLGMTFYVGLVLNFMPKREIEYVVLNNPRIFAFIFTLMVIFISILRASTLVYGQVFLETLALVIILSTPNAILEGYGIFQTIKKTLKMKMTLKALAAIYMIFFVAALIEVGYVQLLKAMV
;
A
#
# COMPACT_ATOMS: atom_id res chain seq x y z
N MET A 1 3.90 7.46 28.77
CA MET A 1 4.55 6.24 28.21
C MET A 1 5.97 6.59 27.77
N ASN A 2 6.97 5.82 28.18
CA ASN A 2 8.37 6.03 27.78
C ASN A 2 8.50 5.90 26.24
N GLN A 3 9.16 6.85 25.56
CA GLN A 3 9.28 6.87 24.09
C GLN A 3 9.85 5.56 23.54
N LYS A 4 10.81 4.95 24.25
CA LYS A 4 11.37 3.64 23.88
C LYS A 4 10.33 2.51 23.96
N LYS A 5 9.51 2.48 25.02
CA LYS A 5 8.41 1.51 25.15
C LYS A 5 7.38 1.71 24.03
N ARG A 6 7.08 2.96 23.65
CA ARG A 6 6.18 3.25 22.52
C ARG A 6 6.70 2.70 21.20
N THR A 7 7.99 2.91 20.90
CA THR A 7 8.60 2.36 19.67
C THR A 7 8.54 0.83 19.66
N ILE A 8 8.81 0.16 20.79
CA ILE A 8 8.72 -1.29 20.90
C ILE A 8 7.30 -1.79 20.62
N VAL A 9 6.29 -1.15 21.22
CA VAL A 9 4.88 -1.49 20.99
C VAL A 9 4.49 -1.29 19.53
N LEU A 10 4.92 -0.19 18.90
CA LEU A 10 4.69 0.05 17.47
C LEU A 10 5.30 -1.05 16.60
N GLY A 11 6.51 -1.52 16.92
CA GLY A 11 7.14 -2.63 16.23
C GLY A 11 6.37 -3.95 16.40
N LEU A 12 5.85 -4.22 17.59
CA LEU A 12 5.05 -5.43 17.85
C LEU A 12 3.72 -5.38 17.08
N VAL A 13 3.02 -4.24 17.12
CA VAL A 13 1.80 -4.02 16.33
C VAL A 13 2.08 -4.14 14.83
N PHE A 14 3.24 -3.67 14.37
CA PHE A 14 3.66 -3.82 12.97
C PHE A 14 3.74 -5.29 12.57
N VAL A 15 4.42 -6.10 13.38
CA VAL A 15 4.57 -7.54 13.11
C VAL A 15 3.22 -8.25 13.12
N LEU A 16 2.34 -7.93 14.09
CA LEU A 16 1.00 -8.51 14.12
C LEU A 16 0.17 -8.16 12.88
N LEU A 17 0.20 -6.89 12.45
CA LEU A 17 -0.47 -6.47 11.23
C LEU A 17 0.16 -7.09 9.98
N LEU A 18 1.46 -7.36 9.99
CA LEU A 18 2.14 -8.02 8.88
C LEU A 18 1.69 -9.49 8.75
N VAL A 19 1.56 -10.20 9.87
CA VAL A 19 0.99 -11.56 9.89
C VAL A 19 -0.46 -11.52 9.40
N PHE A 20 -1.25 -10.56 9.85
CA PHE A 20 -2.62 -10.39 9.39
C PHE A 20 -2.70 -10.12 7.87
N ALA A 21 -1.83 -9.25 7.34
CA ALA A 21 -1.74 -8.98 5.91
C ALA A 21 -1.36 -10.21 5.10
N TYR A 22 -0.49 -11.08 5.63
CA TYR A 22 -0.15 -12.33 4.97
C TYR A 22 -1.38 -13.26 4.85
N VAL A 23 -2.15 -13.40 5.92
CA VAL A 23 -3.39 -14.21 5.93
C VAL A 23 -4.45 -13.62 5.00
N GLU A 24 -4.64 -12.30 5.05
CA GLU A 24 -5.58 -11.59 4.18
C GLU A 24 -5.19 -11.76 2.71
N ASN A 25 -3.92 -11.54 2.36
CA ASN A 25 -3.42 -11.71 0.99
C ASN A 25 -3.56 -13.16 0.50
N SER A 26 -3.34 -14.16 1.37
CA SER A 26 -3.60 -15.57 1.01
C SER A 26 -5.09 -15.85 0.78
N SER A 27 -5.95 -15.27 1.59
CA SER A 27 -7.41 -15.42 1.46
C SER A 27 -7.91 -14.74 0.18
N PHE A 28 -7.36 -13.55 -0.12
CA PHE A 28 -7.66 -12.78 -1.34
C PHE A 28 -7.51 -13.64 -2.58
N PHE A 29 -6.40 -14.36 -2.74
CA PHE A 29 -6.17 -15.22 -3.90
C PHE A 29 -7.10 -16.44 -3.99
N TYR A 30 -7.59 -16.94 -2.86
CA TYR A 30 -8.50 -18.09 -2.85
C TYR A 30 -9.93 -17.71 -3.27
N SER A 31 -10.38 -16.49 -2.95
CA SER A 31 -11.78 -16.05 -3.15
C SER A 31 -12.01 -15.16 -4.38
N LEU A 32 -10.99 -14.94 -5.23
CA LEU A 32 -11.07 -13.98 -6.36
C LEU A 32 -12.28 -14.23 -7.28
N GLY A 33 -12.51 -15.47 -7.69
CA GLY A 33 -13.59 -15.79 -8.64
C GLY A 33 -14.98 -15.41 -8.11
N ASP A 34 -15.26 -15.78 -6.87
CA ASP A 34 -16.58 -15.63 -6.25
C ASP A 34 -16.87 -14.18 -5.81
N VAL A 35 -15.85 -13.47 -5.32
CA VAL A 35 -15.99 -12.09 -4.82
C VAL A 35 -16.33 -11.11 -5.95
N PHE A 36 -15.73 -11.28 -7.14
CA PHE A 36 -16.06 -10.45 -8.31
C PHE A 36 -17.40 -10.80 -8.97
N GLY A 37 -18.16 -11.75 -8.43
CA GLY A 37 -19.57 -12.00 -8.79
C GLY A 37 -20.54 -11.02 -8.13
N ASN A 38 -20.14 -10.36 -7.04
CA ASN A 38 -20.95 -9.38 -6.31
C ASN A 38 -20.20 -8.04 -6.20
N PRO A 39 -20.48 -7.05 -7.07
CA PRO A 39 -19.67 -5.83 -7.17
C PRO A 39 -19.51 -5.05 -5.86
N PRO A 40 -20.55 -4.82 -5.03
CA PRO A 40 -20.38 -4.22 -3.71
C PRO A 40 -19.39 -4.93 -2.79
N VAL A 41 -19.42 -6.28 -2.78
CA VAL A 41 -18.50 -7.09 -1.96
C VAL A 41 -17.08 -6.96 -2.49
N ALA A 42 -16.90 -6.99 -3.81
CA ALA A 42 -15.60 -6.77 -4.44
C ALA A 42 -14.99 -5.40 -4.09
N VAL A 43 -15.80 -4.33 -4.10
CA VAL A 43 -15.32 -2.98 -3.72
C VAL A 43 -14.86 -2.96 -2.28
N LEU A 44 -15.65 -3.52 -1.35
CA LEU A 44 -15.28 -3.59 0.06
C LEU A 44 -13.99 -4.41 0.25
N PHE A 45 -13.85 -5.52 -0.47
CA PHE A 45 -12.71 -6.40 -0.35
C PHE A 45 -11.42 -5.70 -0.82
N VAL A 46 -11.43 -5.11 -2.02
CA VAL A 46 -10.30 -4.32 -2.57
C VAL A 46 -9.98 -3.14 -1.66
N PHE A 47 -11.01 -2.44 -1.16
CA PHE A 47 -10.82 -1.31 -0.25
C PHE A 47 -10.15 -1.73 1.06
N VAL A 48 -10.58 -2.84 1.68
CA VAL A 48 -9.98 -3.36 2.91
C VAL A 48 -8.52 -3.75 2.69
N HIS A 49 -8.21 -4.46 1.61
CA HIS A 49 -6.83 -4.79 1.23
C HIS A 49 -5.96 -3.54 1.14
N ASN A 50 -6.44 -2.53 0.41
CA ASN A 50 -5.74 -1.27 0.20
C ASN A 50 -5.53 -0.48 1.50
N VAL A 51 -6.55 -0.42 2.35
CA VAL A 51 -6.46 0.21 3.69
C VAL A 51 -5.46 -0.52 4.57
N LEU A 52 -5.39 -1.85 4.50
CA LEU A 52 -4.43 -2.65 5.25
C LEU A 52 -2.99 -2.32 4.81
N VAL A 53 -2.74 -2.34 3.49
CA VAL A 53 -1.43 -2.01 2.90
C VAL A 53 -0.96 -0.60 3.34
N VAL A 54 -1.79 0.42 3.15
CA VAL A 54 -1.38 1.79 3.51
C VAL A 54 -1.22 1.97 5.03
N SER A 55 -2.00 1.24 5.84
CA SER A 55 -1.89 1.27 7.30
C SER A 55 -0.59 0.63 7.78
N LEU A 56 -0.16 -0.46 7.12
CA LEU A 56 1.16 -1.04 7.34
C LEU A 56 2.28 -0.08 6.97
N ILE A 57 2.17 0.63 5.84
CA ILE A 57 3.14 1.65 5.44
C ILE A 57 3.19 2.77 6.49
N LEU A 58 2.04 3.31 6.89
CA LEU A 58 1.94 4.34 7.93
C LEU A 58 2.64 3.89 9.22
N LEU A 59 2.30 2.69 9.70
CA LEU A 59 2.80 2.17 10.96
C LEU A 59 4.29 1.83 10.89
N GLY A 60 4.74 1.24 9.78
CA GLY A 60 6.14 0.95 9.50
C GLY A 60 7.00 2.23 9.42
N MET A 61 6.52 3.27 8.74
CA MET A 61 7.22 4.56 8.70
C MET A 61 7.22 5.25 10.06
N THR A 62 6.13 5.14 10.83
CA THR A 62 6.06 5.69 12.19
C THR A 62 7.03 4.96 13.13
N PHE A 63 7.10 3.63 13.02
CA PHE A 63 8.08 2.81 13.73
C PHE A 63 9.51 3.20 13.35
N TYR A 64 9.80 3.34 12.04
CA TYR A 64 11.11 3.76 11.56
C TYR A 64 11.54 5.11 12.15
N VAL A 65 10.67 6.12 12.11
CA VAL A 65 10.94 7.43 12.73
C VAL A 65 11.23 7.25 14.23
N GLY A 66 10.42 6.45 14.93
CA GLY A 66 10.60 6.16 16.34
C GLY A 66 11.84 5.34 16.68
N LEU A 67 12.36 4.55 15.75
CA LEU A 67 13.58 3.77 15.90
C LEU A 67 14.80 4.68 15.73
N VAL A 68 14.84 5.46 14.65
CA VAL A 68 15.94 6.39 14.37
C VAL A 68 16.06 7.43 15.48
N LEU A 69 14.95 8.05 15.90
CA LEU A 69 15.00 9.13 16.90
C LEU A 69 15.36 8.66 18.32
N ASN A 70 15.04 7.41 18.69
CA ASN A 70 15.16 6.96 20.09
C ASN A 70 16.31 5.97 20.33
N PHE A 71 16.84 5.32 19.29
CA PHE A 71 17.83 4.25 19.42
C PHE A 71 19.11 4.48 18.63
N MET A 72 19.08 5.28 17.56
CA MET A 72 20.24 5.52 16.70
C MET A 72 21.05 6.73 17.19
N PRO A 73 22.39 6.72 17.01
CA PRO A 73 23.21 7.90 17.28
C PRO A 73 22.85 9.09 16.36
N LYS A 74 23.19 10.32 16.76
CA LYS A 74 22.83 11.52 15.99
C LYS A 74 23.81 11.78 14.84
N ARG A 75 23.97 10.83 13.92
CA ARG A 75 24.85 10.94 12.75
C ARG A 75 24.04 11.28 11.50
N GLU A 76 24.59 12.10 10.61
CA GLU A 76 23.88 12.53 9.39
C GLU A 76 23.40 11.37 8.52
N ILE A 77 24.17 10.27 8.49
CA ILE A 77 23.87 9.05 7.71
C ILE A 77 22.55 8.39 8.15
N GLU A 78 22.30 8.34 9.46
CA GLU A 78 21.12 7.65 10.02
C GLU A 78 19.85 8.50 9.85
N TYR A 79 20.01 9.80 9.61
CA TYR A 79 18.92 10.76 9.44
C TYR A 79 18.63 11.11 7.98
N VAL A 80 19.34 10.51 7.00
CA VAL A 80 19.18 10.81 5.56
C VAL A 80 17.71 10.73 5.12
N VAL A 81 16.98 9.69 5.53
CA VAL A 81 15.57 9.48 5.20
C VAL A 81 14.66 10.52 5.87
N LEU A 82 14.94 10.87 7.13
CA LEU A 82 14.19 11.89 7.88
C LEU A 82 14.40 13.29 7.30
N ASN A 83 15.61 13.56 6.80
CA ASN A 83 15.98 14.84 6.19
C ASN A 83 15.42 14.98 4.77
N ASN A 84 15.24 13.85 4.05
CA ASN A 84 14.77 13.83 2.66
C ASN A 84 13.46 13.05 2.45
N PRO A 85 12.37 13.39 3.17
CA PRO A 85 11.14 12.60 3.18
C PRO A 85 10.40 12.59 1.85
N ARG A 86 10.57 13.62 1.01
CA ARG A 86 9.98 13.68 -0.33
C ARG A 86 10.63 12.67 -1.29
N ILE A 87 11.96 12.64 -1.30
CA ILE A 87 12.73 11.78 -2.21
C ILE A 87 12.49 10.32 -1.84
N PHE A 88 12.57 10.00 -0.55
CA PHE A 88 12.28 8.64 -0.08
C PHE A 88 10.86 8.21 -0.42
N ALA A 89 9.85 9.05 -0.14
CA ALA A 89 8.46 8.73 -0.48
C ALA A 89 8.28 8.48 -1.98
N PHE A 90 8.95 9.25 -2.84
CA PHE A 90 8.88 9.07 -4.28
C PHE A 90 9.50 7.74 -4.72
N ILE A 91 10.74 7.46 -4.29
CA ILE A 91 11.44 6.21 -4.64
C ILE A 91 10.68 5.00 -4.12
N PHE A 92 10.22 5.04 -2.87
CA PHE A 92 9.45 3.95 -2.28
C PHE A 92 8.14 3.70 -3.04
N THR A 93 7.44 4.75 -3.45
CA THR A 93 6.22 4.63 -4.25
C THR A 93 6.51 3.96 -5.59
N LEU A 94 7.58 4.38 -6.28
CA LEU A 94 7.99 3.73 -7.53
C LEU A 94 8.32 2.26 -7.34
N MET A 95 9.02 1.91 -6.26
CA MET A 95 9.31 0.51 -5.93
C MET A 95 8.03 -0.29 -5.71
N VAL A 96 7.05 0.23 -4.96
CA VAL A 96 5.79 -0.47 -4.70
C VAL A 96 4.99 -0.67 -5.99
N ILE A 97 4.87 0.36 -6.84
CA ILE A 97 4.19 0.23 -8.13
C ILE A 97 4.87 -0.84 -8.98
N PHE A 98 6.20 -0.83 -9.05
CA PHE A 98 6.97 -1.81 -9.83
C PHE A 98 6.77 -3.24 -9.31
N ILE A 99 6.82 -3.45 -7.99
CA ILE A 99 6.56 -4.76 -7.37
C ILE A 99 5.12 -5.21 -7.63
N SER A 100 4.15 -4.30 -7.57
CA SER A 100 2.74 -4.61 -7.84
C SER A 100 2.53 -5.11 -9.27
N ILE A 101 3.15 -4.45 -10.26
CA ILE A 101 3.12 -4.87 -11.66
C ILE A 101 3.76 -6.26 -11.85
N LEU A 102 4.91 -6.51 -11.23
CA LEU A 102 5.58 -7.82 -11.27
C LEU A 102 4.77 -8.93 -10.58
N ARG A 103 4.03 -8.59 -9.51
CA ARG A 103 3.14 -9.54 -8.83
C ARG A 103 1.94 -9.89 -9.71
N ALA A 104 1.32 -8.89 -10.36
CA ALA A 104 0.20 -9.13 -11.26
C ALA A 104 0.60 -10.03 -12.45
N SER A 105 1.80 -9.84 -13.01
CA SER A 105 2.27 -10.65 -14.13
C SER A 105 2.59 -12.10 -13.75
N THR A 106 3.18 -12.33 -12.58
CA THR A 106 3.45 -13.69 -12.07
C THR A 106 2.17 -14.44 -11.72
N LEU A 107 1.16 -13.74 -11.21
CA LEU A 107 -0.12 -14.34 -10.79
C LEU A 107 -1.02 -14.78 -11.96
N VAL A 108 -1.08 -14.01 -13.04
CA VAL A 108 -2.02 -14.28 -14.14
C VAL A 108 -1.51 -15.37 -15.11
N TYR A 109 -0.20 -15.50 -15.30
CA TYR A 109 0.34 -16.35 -16.38
C TYR A 109 1.37 -17.41 -15.95
N GLY A 110 1.82 -17.45 -14.68
CA GLY A 110 2.84 -18.41 -14.22
C GLY A 110 4.23 -18.27 -14.87
N GLN A 111 4.36 -17.41 -15.88
CA GLN A 111 5.56 -16.97 -16.59
C GLN A 111 5.39 -15.50 -16.98
N VAL A 112 6.50 -14.77 -17.17
CA VAL A 112 6.48 -13.37 -17.63
C VAL A 112 6.15 -13.32 -19.13
N PHE A 113 4.88 -13.45 -19.49
CA PHE A 113 4.43 -13.24 -20.86
C PHE A 113 4.36 -11.74 -21.16
N LEU A 114 5.28 -11.25 -21.99
CA LEU A 114 5.41 -9.84 -22.39
C LEU A 114 4.19 -9.34 -23.20
N GLU A 115 3.45 -10.24 -23.86
CA GLU A 115 2.37 -9.89 -24.80
C GLU A 115 1.12 -9.33 -24.12
N THR A 116 0.78 -9.82 -22.92
CA THR A 116 -0.39 -9.37 -22.13
C THR A 116 -0.01 -8.36 -21.06
N LEU A 117 1.29 -8.26 -20.75
CA LEU A 117 1.85 -7.32 -19.77
C LEU A 117 1.51 -5.87 -20.11
N ALA A 118 1.60 -5.48 -21.39
CA ALA A 118 1.31 -4.11 -21.83
C ALA A 118 -0.15 -3.72 -21.56
N LEU A 119 -1.09 -4.64 -21.78
CA LEU A 119 -2.52 -4.42 -21.59
C LEU A 119 -2.88 -4.36 -20.09
N VAL A 120 -2.31 -5.26 -19.28
CA VAL A 120 -2.45 -5.25 -17.82
C VAL A 120 -1.83 -4.00 -17.21
N ILE A 121 -0.68 -3.55 -17.71
CA ILE A 121 -0.07 -2.29 -17.29
C ILE A 121 -1.00 -1.13 -17.65
N ILE A 122 -1.43 -0.99 -18.91
CA ILE A 122 -2.30 0.11 -19.34
C ILE A 122 -3.60 0.16 -18.51
N LEU A 123 -4.20 -1.00 -18.24
CA LEU A 123 -5.44 -1.10 -17.48
C LEU A 123 -5.24 -0.80 -15.99
N SER A 124 -4.13 -1.25 -15.38
CA SER A 124 -3.83 -1.01 -13.97
C SER A 124 -3.19 0.36 -13.71
N THR A 125 -2.64 1.02 -14.73
CA THR A 125 -1.91 2.29 -14.60
C THR A 125 -2.74 3.40 -13.94
N PRO A 126 -4.01 3.66 -14.32
CA PRO A 126 -4.83 4.68 -13.65
C PRO A 126 -4.99 4.40 -12.16
N ASN A 127 -5.21 3.13 -11.80
CA ASN A 127 -5.35 2.71 -10.42
C ASN A 127 -4.02 2.81 -9.66
N ALA A 128 -2.93 2.32 -10.26
CA ALA A 128 -1.58 2.39 -9.70
C ALA A 128 -1.11 3.84 -9.47
N ILE A 129 -1.53 4.79 -10.31
CA ILE A 129 -1.26 6.22 -10.10
C ILE A 129 -2.01 6.74 -8.86
N LEU A 130 -3.29 6.40 -8.70
CA LEU A 130 -4.10 6.83 -7.56
C LEU A 130 -3.58 6.24 -6.25
N GLU A 131 -3.37 4.93 -6.22
CA GLU A 131 -2.80 4.22 -5.07
C GLU A 131 -1.39 4.72 -4.75
N GLY A 132 -0.55 4.85 -5.78
CA GLY A 132 0.80 5.39 -5.66
C GLY A 132 0.81 6.80 -5.05
N TYR A 133 -0.11 7.67 -5.47
CA TYR A 133 -0.27 8.99 -4.86
C TYR A 133 -0.68 8.90 -3.38
N GLY A 134 -1.60 7.99 -3.04
CA GLY A 134 -1.99 7.72 -1.64
C GLY A 134 -0.81 7.25 -0.79
N ILE A 135 0.00 6.32 -1.30
CA ILE A 135 1.22 5.82 -0.65
C ILE A 135 2.23 6.96 -0.46
N PHE A 136 2.51 7.72 -1.51
CA PHE A 136 3.42 8.86 -1.47
C PHE A 136 3.02 9.86 -0.38
N GLN A 137 1.75 10.24 -0.33
CA GLN A 137 1.24 11.16 0.68
C GLN A 137 1.34 10.56 2.09
N THR A 138 1.08 9.26 2.24
CA THR A 138 1.22 8.55 3.51
C THR A 138 2.65 8.65 4.03
N ILE A 139 3.62 8.23 3.24
CA ILE A 139 5.03 8.21 3.64
C ILE A 139 5.55 9.62 3.91
N LYS A 140 5.33 10.55 2.97
CA LYS A 140 5.80 11.93 3.08
C LYS A 140 5.24 12.63 4.31
N LYS A 141 3.93 12.49 4.59
CA LYS A 141 3.31 13.13 5.76
C LYS A 141 3.75 12.47 7.06
N THR A 142 3.95 11.17 7.07
CA THR A 142 4.42 10.41 8.24
C THR A 142 5.85 10.75 8.60
N LEU A 143 6.77 10.73 7.63
CA LEU A 143 8.17 11.08 7.84
C LEU A 143 8.34 12.54 8.29
N LYS A 144 7.48 13.44 7.80
CA LYS A 144 7.46 14.85 8.27
C LYS A 144 6.79 15.04 9.63
N MET A 145 6.26 13.97 10.25
CA MET A 145 5.45 14.02 11.47
C MET A 145 4.24 14.95 11.36
N LYS A 146 3.67 15.08 10.14
CA LYS A 146 2.51 15.93 9.81
C LYS A 146 1.25 15.11 9.51
N MET A 147 1.23 13.83 9.90
CA MET A 147 0.06 12.98 9.72
C MET A 147 -1.05 13.38 10.71
N THR A 148 -2.21 13.74 10.19
CA THR A 148 -3.41 14.09 10.97
C THR A 148 -4.56 13.16 10.61
N LEU A 149 -5.56 13.03 11.50
CA LEU A 149 -6.77 12.25 11.22
C LEU A 149 -7.46 12.67 9.91
N LYS A 150 -7.53 13.97 9.63
CA LYS A 150 -8.09 14.50 8.36
C LYS A 150 -7.27 14.07 7.15
N ALA A 151 -5.93 14.08 7.26
CA ALA A 151 -5.07 13.64 6.19
C ALA A 151 -5.18 12.13 5.94
N LEU A 152 -5.29 11.34 7.02
CA LEU A 152 -5.49 9.90 6.92
C LEU A 152 -6.84 9.56 6.28
N ALA A 153 -7.92 10.24 6.69
CA ALA A 153 -9.23 10.09 6.07
C ALA A 153 -9.21 10.43 4.58
N ALA A 154 -8.51 11.50 4.19
CA ALA A 154 -8.33 11.85 2.77
C ALA A 154 -7.55 10.78 2.00
N ILE A 155 -6.52 10.18 2.60
CA ILE A 155 -5.77 9.06 2.00
C ILE A 155 -6.68 7.85 1.82
N TYR A 156 -7.44 7.46 2.84
CA TYR A 156 -8.39 6.35 2.73
C TYR A 156 -9.46 6.60 1.67
N MET A 157 -9.96 7.82 1.55
CA MET A 157 -10.89 8.18 0.47
C MET A 157 -10.28 8.01 -0.93
N ILE A 158 -8.98 8.30 -1.10
CA ILE A 158 -8.28 8.05 -2.38
C ILE A 158 -8.29 6.54 -2.69
N PHE A 159 -7.99 5.69 -1.71
CA PHE A 159 -8.03 4.24 -1.88
C PHE A 159 -9.45 3.69 -2.08
N PHE A 160 -10.47 4.34 -1.52
CA PHE A 160 -11.87 3.98 -1.77
C PHE A 160 -12.27 4.27 -3.22
N VAL A 161 -11.89 5.44 -3.74
CA VAL A 161 -12.11 5.79 -5.15
C VAL A 161 -11.33 4.86 -6.07
N ALA A 162 -10.08 4.52 -5.73
CA ALA A 162 -9.29 3.53 -6.44
C ALA A 162 -10.01 2.16 -6.51
N ALA A 163 -10.53 1.67 -5.40
CA ALA A 163 -11.29 0.41 -5.35
C ALA A 163 -12.56 0.42 -6.22
N LEU A 164 -13.30 1.54 -6.23
CA LEU A 164 -14.48 1.69 -7.11
C LEU A 164 -14.09 1.62 -8.59
N ILE A 165 -13.01 2.30 -8.96
CA ILE A 165 -12.48 2.31 -10.32
C ILE A 165 -12.03 0.91 -10.73
N GLU A 166 -11.26 0.24 -9.87
CA GLU A 166 -10.74 -1.11 -10.13
C GLU A 166 -11.86 -2.13 -10.36
N VAL A 167 -12.85 -2.18 -9.46
CA VAL A 167 -13.99 -3.09 -9.62
C VAL A 167 -14.83 -2.72 -10.83
N GLY A 168 -15.04 -1.42 -11.09
CA GLY A 168 -15.73 -0.95 -12.28
C GLY A 168 -15.08 -1.42 -13.57
N TYR A 169 -13.75 -1.33 -13.67
CA TYR A 169 -12.99 -1.84 -14.81
C TYR A 169 -13.14 -3.35 -14.99
N VAL A 170 -13.04 -4.13 -13.90
CA VAL A 170 -13.19 -5.59 -13.97
C VAL A 170 -14.59 -5.99 -14.44
N GLN A 171 -15.64 -5.31 -13.98
CA GLN A 171 -17.02 -5.57 -14.41
C GLN A 171 -17.24 -5.23 -15.89
N LEU A 172 -16.71 -4.10 -16.36
CA LEU A 172 -16.78 -3.71 -17.77
C LEU A 172 -16.08 -4.71 -18.68
N LEU A 173 -14.91 -5.20 -18.28
CA LEU A 173 -14.18 -6.24 -19.02
C LEU A 173 -14.95 -7.56 -19.08
N LYS A 174 -15.56 -7.99 -17.97
CA LYS A 174 -16.42 -9.19 -17.94
C LYS A 174 -17.67 -9.06 -18.82
N ALA A 175 -18.19 -7.85 -19.02
CA ALA A 175 -19.37 -7.62 -19.84
C ALA A 175 -19.06 -7.55 -21.36
N MET A 176 -17.79 -7.35 -21.74
CA MET A 176 -17.34 -7.25 -23.13
C MET A 176 -16.80 -8.56 -23.71
N VAL A 177 -16.54 -9.57 -22.87
CA VAL A 177 -16.06 -10.92 -23.22
C VAL A 177 -17.18 -11.92 -23.04
#